data_AF-A0A1Y2B4Z8-F1
#
_entry.id   AF-A0A1Y2B4Z8-F1
#
_cell.length_a   1.000
_cell.length_b   1.000
_cell.length_c   1.000
_cell.angle_alpha   90.00
_cell.angle_beta   90.00
_cell.angle_gamma   90.00
#
_symmetry.space_group_name_H-M   'P 1'
#
loop_
_entity.id
_entity.type
_entity.pdbx_description
1 polymer ?
#
loop_
_entity_poly.entity_id
_entity_poly.type
_entity_poly.pdbx_seq_one_letter_code
_entity_poly.pdbx_strand_id
1 'polypeptide(L)'
;MPPRRQPEPDRPDCEEARRKRIQATRPLNRHAMQLRVRMALINVINPQFLQDLATTQLLRNLGYDLQSVLSEEGALALPTSVTDAINLEAIALRSSLELKRLEMHQQSDRGKFQMADGETLEAYERRKAKYRMMSACESHTLRVASAALDPDMHAFLDLGFTTQKEADVFLKGSYETGKKDLVFICLNGELMATHVSGNLSYPETLRKDYNNSADEIIALHRPLPTPTESSHANKYPDLILGVYGSGSIDNSLGFMNGHHHDPNTHLKLREARRESSEKITGSMSYLRNTLSAAKVIDGLNSLFFGQAMARKQEVRDYIHKHDNGSLAFLDENGGYLIRYLAVNVFNESHHDRYDCHCIPSTLLYSGEIPKNSCYLELSDYDIRLPCQPWTMIQMMAWALNHEVVVDEQYTGYFRNRRVEVFGSYESLPTNYSKRGEKRELESTDFVIKVGGQECLPYSSANMKTRQHRKK
;
A
#
# COMPACT_ATOMS: atom_id res chain seq x y z
N MET A 1 28.28 -18.22 -32.30
CA MET A 1 26.94 -17.60 -32.35
C MET A 1 26.01 -18.43 -31.48
N PRO A 2 25.40 -17.86 -30.43
CA PRO A 2 24.39 -18.58 -29.66
C PRO A 2 23.10 -18.69 -30.50
N PRO A 3 22.32 -19.78 -30.34
CA PRO A 3 21.12 -20.02 -31.15
C PRO A 3 20.05 -18.98 -30.85
N ARG A 4 19.38 -18.49 -31.91
CA ARG A 4 18.20 -17.63 -31.82
C ARG A 4 17.14 -18.36 -31.00
N ARG A 5 16.70 -17.75 -29.89
CA ARG A 5 15.54 -18.20 -29.13
C ARG A 5 14.34 -18.23 -30.09
N GLN A 6 13.59 -19.33 -30.05
CA GLN A 6 12.29 -19.40 -30.70
C GLN A 6 11.37 -18.33 -30.08
N PRO A 7 10.47 -17.72 -30.86
CA PRO A 7 9.46 -16.82 -30.31
C PRO A 7 8.59 -17.60 -29.32
N GLU A 8 8.40 -17.03 -28.13
CA GLU A 8 7.42 -17.55 -27.16
C GLU A 8 6.03 -17.60 -27.83
N PRO A 9 5.21 -18.61 -27.53
CA PRO A 9 3.87 -18.73 -28.11
C PRO A 9 3.04 -17.49 -27.78
N ASP A 10 2.29 -17.03 -28.78
CA ASP A 10 1.43 -15.85 -28.77
C ASP A 10 0.76 -15.66 -27.40
N ARG A 11 1.20 -14.62 -26.67
CA ARG A 11 0.44 -14.08 -25.55
C ARG A 11 -0.95 -13.74 -26.11
N PRO A 12 -2.05 -14.15 -25.46
CA PRO A 12 -3.37 -13.69 -25.87
C PRO A 12 -3.32 -12.16 -25.95
N ASP A 13 -3.83 -11.61 -27.05
CA ASP A 13 -3.78 -10.18 -27.36
C ASP A 13 -4.14 -9.40 -26.10
N CYS A 14 -3.14 -8.73 -25.52
CA CYS A 14 -3.26 -8.07 -24.22
C CYS A 14 -4.40 -7.06 -24.24
N GLU A 15 -4.73 -6.54 -25.42
CA GLU A 15 -5.81 -5.60 -25.65
C GLU A 15 -7.19 -6.25 -25.66
N GLU A 16 -7.32 -7.51 -26.12
CA GLU A 16 -8.56 -8.27 -26.02
C GLU A 16 -8.82 -8.74 -24.58
N ALA A 17 -7.77 -9.11 -23.84
CA ALA A 17 -7.85 -9.39 -22.41
C ALA A 17 -8.20 -8.12 -21.59
N ARG A 18 -7.61 -6.97 -21.94
CA ARG A 18 -7.95 -5.65 -21.39
C ARG A 18 -9.41 -5.30 -21.66
N ARG A 19 -9.88 -5.43 -22.91
CA ARG A 19 -11.29 -5.19 -23.28
C ARG A 19 -12.25 -6.11 -22.56
N LYS A 20 -11.94 -7.40 -22.39
CA LYS A 20 -12.78 -8.35 -21.64
C LYS A 20 -12.85 -8.03 -20.15
N ARG A 21 -11.76 -7.53 -19.54
CA ARG A 21 -11.75 -7.06 -18.15
C ARG A 21 -12.60 -5.80 -17.97
N ILE A 22 -12.46 -4.82 -18.87
CA ILE A 22 -13.26 -3.58 -18.87
C ILE A 22 -14.75 -3.91 -19.14
N GLN A 23 -15.07 -4.85 -20.01
CA GLN A 23 -16.48 -5.23 -20.30
C GLN A 23 -17.18 -5.95 -19.14
N ALA A 24 -16.43 -6.52 -18.18
CA ALA A 24 -16.99 -7.17 -17.01
C ALA A 24 -17.26 -6.19 -15.84
N THR A 25 -16.95 -4.90 -16.00
CA THR A 25 -17.04 -3.94 -14.90
C THR A 25 -18.47 -3.55 -14.58
N ARG A 26 -18.80 -3.47 -13.29
CA ARG A 26 -20.08 -2.97 -12.79
C ARG A 26 -19.94 -1.49 -12.42
N PRO A 27 -20.90 -0.63 -12.79
CA PRO A 27 -20.84 0.79 -12.44
C PRO A 27 -20.93 0.96 -10.92
N LEU A 28 -20.11 1.84 -10.38
CA LEU A 28 -20.01 2.14 -8.96
C LEU A 28 -21.28 2.82 -8.45
N ASN A 29 -21.92 2.23 -7.44
CA ASN A 29 -22.89 2.97 -6.65
C ASN A 29 -22.17 3.89 -5.63
N ARG A 30 -22.04 5.17 -5.98
CA ARG A 30 -21.34 6.17 -5.14
C ARG A 30 -21.95 6.32 -3.75
N HIS A 31 -23.27 6.18 -3.61
CA HIS A 31 -23.92 6.28 -2.31
C HIS A 31 -23.59 5.07 -1.42
N ALA A 32 -23.68 3.86 -1.97
CA ALA A 32 -23.27 2.66 -1.25
C ALA A 32 -21.79 2.71 -0.85
N MET A 33 -20.92 3.14 -1.76
CA MET A 33 -19.49 3.28 -1.45
C MET A 33 -19.22 4.33 -0.36
N GLN A 34 -19.89 5.48 -0.42
CA GLN A 34 -19.82 6.48 0.65
C GLN A 34 -20.22 5.90 2.00
N LEU A 35 -21.27 5.09 2.02
CA LEU A 35 -21.77 4.45 3.23
C LEU A 35 -20.76 3.41 3.74
N ARG A 36 -20.18 2.60 2.85
CA ARG A 36 -19.12 1.63 3.19
C ARG A 36 -17.89 2.31 3.80
N VAL A 37 -17.44 3.43 3.24
CA VAL A 37 -16.33 4.22 3.81
C VAL A 37 -16.68 4.70 5.22
N ARG A 38 -17.89 5.26 5.42
CA ARG A 38 -18.36 5.70 6.75
C ARG A 38 -18.39 4.56 7.74
N MET A 39 -18.97 3.42 7.37
CA MET A 39 -19.04 2.25 8.23
C MET A 39 -17.66 1.70 8.56
N ALA A 40 -16.74 1.63 7.59
CA ALA A 40 -15.36 1.21 7.85
C ALA A 40 -14.67 2.14 8.87
N LEU A 41 -14.80 3.45 8.71
CA LEU A 41 -14.22 4.44 9.64
C LEU A 41 -14.86 4.39 11.02
N ILE A 42 -16.19 4.26 11.11
CA ILE A 42 -16.89 4.08 12.38
C ILE A 42 -16.42 2.77 13.03
N ASN A 43 -16.27 1.68 12.29
CA ASN A 43 -15.79 0.42 12.85
C ASN A 43 -14.38 0.53 13.46
N VAL A 44 -13.52 1.35 12.85
CA VAL A 44 -12.14 1.59 13.34
C VAL A 44 -12.14 2.47 14.59
N ILE A 45 -13.01 3.48 14.67
CA ILE A 45 -12.95 4.52 15.70
C ILE A 45 -13.95 4.28 16.84
N ASN A 46 -15.17 3.86 16.50
CA ASN A 46 -16.28 3.57 17.40
C ASN A 46 -16.97 2.23 17.02
N PRO A 47 -16.28 1.08 17.18
CA PRO A 47 -16.85 -0.23 16.82
C PRO A 47 -18.14 -0.55 17.58
N GLN A 48 -18.32 0.00 18.79
CA GLN A 48 -19.50 -0.25 19.62
C GLN A 48 -20.78 0.24 18.94
N PHE A 49 -20.76 1.41 18.29
CA PHE A 49 -21.92 1.93 17.57
C PHE A 49 -22.46 0.92 16.55
N LEU A 50 -21.56 0.32 15.76
CA LEU A 50 -21.96 -0.64 14.74
C LEU A 50 -22.43 -1.98 15.33
N GLN A 51 -21.86 -2.40 16.46
CA GLN A 51 -22.33 -3.56 17.20
C GLN A 51 -23.73 -3.33 17.78
N ASP A 52 -23.98 -2.15 18.36
CA ASP A 52 -25.30 -1.76 18.86
C ASP A 52 -26.31 -1.66 17.72
N LEU A 53 -25.91 -1.07 16.59
CA LEU A 53 -26.73 -1.00 15.39
C LEU A 53 -27.07 -2.40 14.87
N ALA A 54 -26.09 -3.29 14.71
CA ALA A 54 -26.28 -4.67 14.25
C ALA A 54 -27.17 -5.50 15.19
N THR A 55 -27.19 -5.16 16.49
CA THR A 55 -28.05 -5.82 17.46
C THR A 55 -29.45 -5.23 17.56
N THR A 56 -29.73 -4.10 16.91
CA THR A 56 -31.09 -3.57 16.83
C THR A 56 -32.03 -4.56 16.16
N GLN A 57 -33.26 -4.61 16.66
CA GLN A 57 -34.29 -5.52 16.16
C GLN A 57 -34.58 -5.30 14.67
N LEU A 58 -34.35 -4.09 14.16
CA LEU A 58 -34.50 -3.75 12.75
C LEU A 58 -33.52 -4.52 11.84
N LEU A 59 -32.23 -4.59 12.17
CA LEU A 59 -31.24 -5.33 11.37
C LEU A 59 -31.30 -6.84 11.60
N ARG A 60 -31.59 -7.29 12.82
CA ARG A 60 -31.82 -8.71 13.12
C ARG A 60 -33.00 -9.28 12.35
N ASN A 61 -34.11 -8.54 12.24
CA ASN A 61 -35.29 -8.96 11.50
C ASN A 61 -35.05 -9.07 9.98
N LEU A 62 -34.01 -8.40 9.48
CA LEU A 62 -33.60 -8.44 8.08
C LEU A 62 -32.51 -9.48 7.79
N GLY A 63 -32.00 -10.18 8.82
CA GLY A 63 -31.00 -11.24 8.65
C GLY A 63 -29.60 -10.75 8.26
N TYR A 64 -29.29 -9.46 8.43
CA TYR A 64 -27.97 -8.92 8.11
C TYR A 64 -26.97 -9.14 9.26
N ASP A 65 -25.80 -9.67 8.94
CA ASP A 65 -24.63 -9.60 9.82
C ASP A 65 -23.73 -8.40 9.48
N LEU A 66 -22.83 -8.02 10.39
CA LEU A 66 -21.98 -6.84 10.20
C LEU A 66 -21.09 -6.93 8.94
N GLN A 67 -20.65 -8.12 8.52
CA GLN A 67 -19.83 -8.29 7.32
C GLN A 67 -20.65 -8.09 6.05
N SER A 68 -21.88 -8.59 6.03
CA SER A 68 -22.81 -8.45 4.90
C SER A 68 -23.16 -6.98 4.67
N VAL A 69 -23.33 -6.18 5.73
CA VAL A 69 -23.60 -4.73 5.66
C VAL A 69 -22.43 -3.94 5.06
N LEU A 70 -21.20 -4.45 5.17
CA LEU A 70 -20.00 -3.80 4.60
C LEU A 70 -19.79 -4.09 3.10
N SER A 71 -20.63 -4.94 2.50
CA SER A 71 -20.67 -5.16 1.05
C SER A 71 -21.49 -4.09 0.33
N GLU A 72 -21.34 -3.96 -0.99
CA GLU A 72 -22.18 -3.06 -1.80
C GLU A 72 -23.66 -3.45 -1.73
N GLU A 73 -23.97 -4.74 -1.85
CA GLU A 73 -25.33 -5.27 -1.80
C GLU A 73 -25.99 -5.01 -0.44
N GLY A 74 -25.23 -5.22 0.65
CA GLY A 74 -25.68 -4.91 2.00
C GLY A 74 -25.92 -3.42 2.21
N ALA A 75 -25.01 -2.56 1.76
CA ALA A 75 -25.15 -1.11 1.87
C ALA A 75 -26.39 -0.57 1.12
N LEU A 76 -26.74 -1.16 -0.01
CA LEU A 76 -27.94 -0.78 -0.78
C LEU A 76 -29.24 -1.27 -0.17
N ALA A 77 -29.19 -2.38 0.57
CA ALA A 77 -30.36 -2.96 1.19
C ALA A 77 -30.66 -2.39 2.59
N LEU A 78 -29.84 -1.46 3.08
CA LEU A 78 -30.05 -0.80 4.36
C LEU A 78 -31.32 0.07 4.35
N PRO A 79 -32.20 -0.04 5.37
CA PRO A 79 -33.32 0.88 5.54
C PRO A 79 -32.85 2.33 5.68
N THR A 80 -33.64 3.29 5.18
CA THR A 80 -33.33 4.73 5.27
C THR A 80 -33.00 5.17 6.69
N SER A 81 -33.72 4.67 7.70
CA SER A 81 -33.44 4.98 9.10
C SER A 81 -32.07 4.53 9.59
N VAL A 82 -31.53 3.43 9.06
CA VAL A 82 -30.19 2.93 9.37
C VAL A 82 -29.14 3.77 8.66
N THR A 83 -29.36 4.08 7.38
CA THR A 83 -28.49 4.97 6.59
C THR A 83 -28.40 6.36 7.23
N ASP A 84 -29.52 6.92 7.69
CA ASP A 84 -29.57 8.20 8.40
C ASP A 84 -28.82 8.16 9.73
N ALA A 85 -28.96 7.06 10.49
CA ALA A 85 -28.20 6.87 11.73
C ALA A 85 -26.69 6.84 11.48
N ILE A 86 -26.24 6.11 10.45
CA ILE A 86 -24.81 6.07 10.05
C ILE A 86 -24.33 7.45 9.61
N ASN A 87 -25.15 8.21 8.88
CA ASN A 87 -24.80 9.55 8.43
C ASN A 87 -24.68 10.53 9.60
N LEU A 88 -25.59 10.46 10.57
CA LEU A 88 -25.53 11.27 11.80
C LEU A 88 -24.31 10.92 12.64
N GLU A 89 -24.02 9.63 12.82
CA GLU A 89 -22.82 9.17 13.52
C GLU A 89 -21.55 9.65 12.81
N ALA A 90 -21.49 9.57 11.47
CA ALA A 90 -20.35 10.08 10.70
C ALA A 90 -20.13 11.60 10.92
N ILE A 91 -21.20 12.39 10.99
CA ILE A 91 -21.12 13.84 11.25
C ILE A 91 -20.65 14.12 12.68
N ALA A 92 -21.19 13.39 13.66
CA ALA A 92 -20.81 13.49 15.07
C ALA A 92 -19.34 13.11 15.26
N LEU A 93 -18.93 12.00 14.64
CA LEU A 93 -17.58 11.49 14.66
C LEU A 93 -16.59 12.49 14.06
N ARG A 94 -16.90 13.06 12.89
CA ARG A 94 -16.07 14.13 12.29
C ARG A 94 -15.82 15.28 13.26
N SER A 95 -16.87 15.73 13.96
CA SER A 95 -16.78 16.82 14.93
C SER A 95 -15.94 16.42 16.16
N SER A 96 -16.10 15.19 16.64
CA SER A 96 -15.33 14.64 17.75
C SER A 96 -13.84 14.48 17.41
N LEU A 97 -13.53 13.99 16.21
CA LEU A 97 -12.16 13.85 15.71
C LEU A 97 -11.45 15.20 15.63
N GLU A 98 -12.16 16.24 15.15
CA GLU A 98 -11.60 17.59 15.06
C GLU A 98 -11.37 18.20 16.46
N LEU A 99 -12.30 17.98 17.41
CA LEU A 99 -12.10 18.40 18.79
C LEU A 99 -10.89 17.70 19.43
N LYS A 100 -10.79 16.37 19.29
CA LYS A 100 -9.66 15.58 19.79
C LYS A 100 -8.33 16.09 19.20
N ARG A 101 -8.31 16.43 17.92
CA ARG A 101 -7.14 17.01 17.24
C ARG A 101 -6.73 18.36 17.85
N LEU A 102 -7.70 19.24 18.12
CA LEU A 102 -7.46 20.54 18.77
C LEU A 102 -6.95 20.37 20.21
N GLU A 103 -7.53 19.45 20.97
CA GLU A 103 -7.09 19.12 22.33
C GLU A 103 -5.65 18.59 22.35
N MET A 104 -5.29 17.70 21.41
CA MET A 104 -3.93 17.20 21.27
C MET A 104 -2.92 18.33 21.02
N HIS A 105 -3.29 19.32 20.20
CA HIS A 105 -2.45 20.49 19.94
C HIS A 105 -2.33 21.40 21.17
N GLN A 106 -3.38 21.55 21.98
CA GLN A 106 -3.33 22.35 23.21
C GLN A 106 -2.51 21.67 24.31
N GLN A 107 -2.50 20.34 24.34
CA GLN A 107 -1.78 19.54 25.34
C GLN A 107 -0.29 19.33 25.02
N SER A 108 0.18 19.60 23.79
CA SER A 108 1.57 19.32 23.40
C SER A 108 2.60 20.20 24.11
N ASP A 109 2.19 21.34 24.64
CA ASP A 109 3.11 22.38 25.12
C ASP A 109 3.07 22.60 26.64
N ARG A 110 2.06 22.06 27.35
CA ARG A 110 1.94 22.21 28.81
C ARG A 110 2.32 20.94 29.56
N GLY A 111 3.51 20.95 30.19
CA GLY A 111 3.83 20.11 31.35
C GLY A 111 4.15 18.62 31.13
N LYS A 112 4.07 18.06 29.91
CA LYS A 112 4.29 16.61 29.68
C LYS A 112 5.76 16.16 29.57
N PHE A 113 6.71 17.07 29.39
CA PHE A 113 8.11 16.73 29.20
C PHE A 113 8.96 17.19 30.39
N GLN A 114 8.83 16.45 31.49
CA GLN A 114 9.81 16.46 32.56
C GLN A 114 10.71 15.23 32.41
N MET A 115 11.99 15.37 32.72
CA MET A 115 12.88 14.23 32.86
C MET A 115 12.40 13.39 34.03
N ALA A 116 12.34 12.07 33.85
CA ALA A 116 12.05 11.17 34.96
C ALA A 116 13.27 11.05 35.88
N ASP A 117 13.05 10.75 37.16
CA ASP A 117 14.13 10.53 38.11
C ASP A 117 15.03 9.37 37.65
N GLY A 118 16.33 9.63 37.53
CA GLY A 118 17.32 8.66 37.03
C GLY A 118 17.35 8.48 35.50
N GLU A 119 16.52 9.21 34.74
CA GLU A 119 16.58 9.20 33.27
C GLU A 119 17.79 9.98 32.77
N THR A 120 18.51 9.42 31.78
CA THR A 120 19.59 10.16 31.11
C THR A 120 19.01 11.20 30.16
N LEU A 121 19.75 12.28 29.89
CA LEU A 121 19.35 13.30 28.92
C LEU A 121 19.05 12.69 27.54
N GLU A 122 19.85 11.71 27.12
CA GLU A 122 19.66 11.02 25.84
C GLU A 122 18.36 10.20 25.80
N ALA A 123 18.06 9.46 26.87
CA ALA A 123 16.82 8.71 26.98
C ALA A 123 15.60 9.65 26.96
N TYR A 124 15.69 10.77 27.67
CA TYR A 124 14.67 11.81 27.70
C TYR A 124 14.40 12.40 26.30
N GLU A 125 15.45 12.81 25.57
CA GLU A 125 15.28 13.39 24.23
C GLU A 125 14.74 12.36 23.23
N ARG A 126 15.19 11.09 23.29
CA ARG A 126 14.62 10.00 22.48
C ARG A 126 13.13 9.80 22.79
N ARG A 127 12.75 9.79 24.07
CA ARG A 127 11.36 9.64 24.50
C ARG A 127 10.50 10.81 23.99
N LYS A 128 10.97 12.04 24.19
CA LYS A 128 10.30 13.26 23.72
C LYS A 128 10.11 13.29 22.20
N ALA A 129 11.14 12.94 21.43
CA ALA A 129 11.06 12.82 19.97
C ALA A 129 10.03 11.76 19.55
N LYS A 130 10.05 10.58 20.19
CA LYS A 130 9.07 9.52 19.94
C LYS A 130 7.64 10.00 20.21
N TYR A 131 7.39 10.70 21.31
CA TYR A 131 6.07 11.26 21.62
C TYR A 131 5.61 12.30 20.59
N ARG A 132 6.49 13.21 20.17
CA ARG A 132 6.17 14.22 19.14
C ARG A 132 5.79 13.57 17.82
N MET A 133 6.56 12.57 17.37
CA MET A 133 6.25 11.81 16.17
C MET A 133 4.90 11.07 16.32
N MET A 134 4.67 10.36 17.43
CA MET A 134 3.41 9.63 17.65
C MET A 134 2.21 10.58 17.63
N SER A 135 2.31 11.74 18.29
CA SER A 135 1.27 12.77 18.30
C SER A 135 1.03 13.34 16.91
N ALA A 136 2.08 13.60 16.13
CA ALA A 136 1.96 14.08 14.76
C ALA A 136 1.30 13.04 13.84
N CYS A 137 1.68 11.77 13.96
CA CYS A 137 1.06 10.66 13.24
C CYS A 137 -0.41 10.50 13.62
N GLU A 138 -0.76 10.46 14.91
CA GLU A 138 -2.14 10.34 15.36
C GLU A 138 -2.98 11.53 14.90
N SER A 139 -2.52 12.76 15.11
CA SER A 139 -3.19 13.98 14.64
C SER A 139 -3.44 13.97 13.13
N HIS A 140 -2.48 13.46 12.35
CA HIS A 140 -2.61 13.29 10.92
C HIS A 140 -3.65 12.22 10.54
N THR A 141 -3.63 11.06 11.18
CA THR A 141 -4.64 10.01 10.98
C THR A 141 -6.05 10.53 11.28
N LEU A 142 -6.22 11.30 12.36
CA LEU A 142 -7.50 11.94 12.69
C LEU A 142 -7.94 12.92 11.58
N ARG A 143 -7.00 13.72 11.06
CA ARG A 143 -7.28 14.67 9.97
C ARG A 143 -7.74 13.95 8.69
N VAL A 144 -7.08 12.85 8.33
CA VAL A 144 -7.44 12.06 7.15
C VAL A 144 -8.78 11.36 7.34
N ALA A 145 -9.04 10.80 8.53
CA ALA A 145 -10.33 10.22 8.88
C ALA A 145 -11.47 11.26 8.79
N SER A 146 -11.27 12.46 9.34
CA SER A 146 -12.24 13.56 9.23
C SER A 146 -12.52 13.95 7.78
N ALA A 147 -11.49 14.01 6.94
CA ALA A 147 -11.64 14.30 5.52
C ALA A 147 -12.39 13.18 4.77
N ALA A 148 -12.13 11.91 5.09
CA ALA A 148 -12.84 10.79 4.48
C ALA A 148 -14.32 10.70 4.87
N LEU A 149 -14.71 11.25 6.03
CA LEU A 149 -16.11 11.37 6.44
C LEU A 149 -16.83 12.54 5.76
N ASP A 150 -16.09 13.49 5.19
CA ASP A 150 -16.60 14.72 4.59
C ASP A 150 -16.76 14.57 3.07
N PRO A 151 -17.99 14.44 2.54
CA PRO A 151 -18.23 14.28 1.11
C PRO A 151 -17.67 15.41 0.26
N ASP A 152 -17.43 16.59 0.84
CA ASP A 152 -16.82 17.70 0.14
C ASP A 152 -15.32 17.50 -0.04
N MET A 153 -14.64 16.73 0.81
CA MET A 153 -13.19 16.54 0.83
C MET A 153 -12.68 15.33 0.04
N HIS A 154 -13.56 14.43 -0.41
CA HIS A 154 -13.15 13.27 -1.21
C HIS A 154 -14.00 13.03 -2.47
N ALA A 155 -13.46 12.22 -3.38
CA ALA A 155 -14.10 11.81 -4.63
C ALA A 155 -13.92 10.30 -4.88
N PHE A 156 -14.73 9.76 -5.78
CA PHE A 156 -14.66 8.36 -6.23
C PHE A 156 -14.38 8.30 -7.74
N LEU A 157 -13.34 7.56 -8.12
CA LEU A 157 -13.07 7.14 -9.50
C LEU A 157 -13.50 5.69 -9.66
N ASP A 158 -14.27 5.42 -10.70
CA ASP A 158 -14.73 4.09 -11.06
C ASP A 158 -13.97 3.59 -12.28
N LEU A 159 -13.02 2.68 -12.09
CA LEU A 159 -12.17 2.17 -13.14
C LEU A 159 -13.00 1.39 -14.18
N GLY A 160 -12.85 1.78 -15.44
CA GLY A 160 -13.66 1.26 -16.56
C GLY A 160 -14.86 2.13 -16.93
N PHE A 161 -15.26 3.08 -16.08
CA PHE A 161 -16.36 4.02 -16.34
C PHE A 161 -15.95 5.49 -16.29
N THR A 162 -15.02 5.84 -15.41
CA THR A 162 -14.48 7.18 -15.27
C THR A 162 -13.46 7.43 -16.36
N THR A 163 -13.60 8.54 -17.08
CA THR A 163 -12.63 8.99 -18.09
C THR A 163 -11.48 9.78 -17.48
N GLN A 164 -10.33 9.88 -18.15
CA GLN A 164 -9.23 10.74 -17.68
C GLN A 164 -9.68 12.19 -17.49
N LYS A 165 -10.53 12.72 -18.37
CA LYS A 165 -11.05 14.10 -18.25
C LYS A 165 -11.85 14.30 -16.96
N GLU A 166 -12.64 13.31 -16.55
CA GLU A 166 -13.36 13.37 -15.27
C GLU A 166 -12.40 13.20 -14.08
N ALA A 167 -11.44 12.28 -14.18
CA ALA A 167 -10.40 12.12 -13.18
C ALA A 167 -9.62 13.43 -12.96
N ASP A 168 -9.25 14.12 -14.03
CA ASP A 168 -8.56 15.42 -13.99
C ASP A 168 -9.37 16.47 -13.23
N VAL A 169 -10.71 16.47 -13.35
CA VAL A 169 -11.57 17.41 -12.59
C VAL A 169 -11.46 17.14 -11.09
N PHE A 170 -11.51 15.87 -10.68
CA PHE A 170 -11.39 15.48 -9.27
C PHE A 170 -9.99 15.78 -8.73
N LEU A 171 -8.96 15.38 -9.48
CA LEU A 171 -7.55 15.53 -9.10
C LEU A 171 -7.13 17.01 -9.09
N LYS A 172 -7.58 17.83 -10.04
CA LYS A 172 -7.33 19.29 -10.04
C LYS A 172 -7.95 19.96 -8.81
N GLY A 173 -9.14 19.50 -8.39
CA GLY A 173 -9.78 19.93 -7.15
C GLY A 173 -8.90 19.71 -5.91
N SER A 174 -8.16 18.60 -5.89
CA SER A 174 -7.18 18.23 -4.87
C SER A 174 -5.98 19.17 -4.81
N TYR A 175 -5.34 19.45 -5.96
CA TYR A 175 -4.07 20.15 -5.98
C TYR A 175 -4.17 21.68 -6.04
N GLU A 176 -5.22 22.22 -6.66
CA GLU A 176 -5.32 23.67 -6.92
C GLU A 176 -6.29 24.37 -5.97
N THR A 177 -7.33 23.67 -5.54
CA THR A 177 -8.40 24.26 -4.72
C THR A 177 -8.48 23.70 -3.31
N GLY A 178 -7.72 22.65 -2.99
CA GLY A 178 -7.77 21.93 -1.70
C GLY A 178 -9.15 21.36 -1.38
N LYS A 179 -9.98 21.15 -2.41
CA LYS A 179 -11.37 20.69 -2.24
C LYS A 179 -11.44 19.18 -2.16
N LYS A 180 -10.57 18.43 -2.84
CA LYS A 180 -10.69 16.96 -2.97
C LYS A 180 -9.39 16.25 -2.64
N ASP A 181 -8.88 16.44 -1.43
CA ASP A 181 -7.57 15.94 -0.98
C ASP A 181 -7.47 14.39 -0.92
N LEU A 182 -8.61 13.70 -1.02
CA LEU A 182 -8.74 12.25 -1.03
C LEU A 182 -9.48 11.75 -2.27
N VAL A 183 -8.88 10.82 -3.00
CA VAL A 183 -9.53 10.17 -4.14
C VAL A 183 -9.52 8.66 -3.91
N PHE A 184 -10.72 8.09 -3.81
CA PHE A 184 -10.95 6.65 -3.73
C PHE A 184 -11.09 6.08 -5.13
N ILE A 185 -10.30 5.06 -5.45
CA ILE A 185 -10.26 4.44 -6.77
C ILE A 185 -10.84 3.04 -6.63
N CYS A 186 -11.97 2.83 -7.29
CA CYS A 186 -12.76 1.63 -7.19
C CYS A 186 -12.71 0.83 -8.50
N LEU A 187 -12.76 -0.49 -8.38
CA LEU A 187 -12.96 -1.42 -9.49
C LEU A 187 -14.03 -2.42 -9.08
N ASN A 188 -15.07 -2.58 -9.89
CA ASN A 188 -16.17 -3.50 -9.61
C ASN A 188 -16.83 -3.28 -8.24
N GLY A 189 -17.00 -2.02 -7.86
CA GLY A 189 -17.59 -1.67 -6.57
C GLY A 189 -16.66 -1.89 -5.37
N GLU A 190 -15.41 -2.31 -5.54
CA GLU A 190 -14.44 -2.52 -4.45
C GLU A 190 -13.34 -1.45 -4.46
N LEU A 191 -12.86 -1.07 -3.28
CA LEU A 191 -11.76 -0.10 -3.14
C LEU A 191 -10.42 -0.77 -3.50
N MET A 192 -9.80 -0.30 -4.59
CA MET A 192 -8.53 -0.85 -5.09
C MET A 192 -7.34 0.05 -4.80
N ALA A 193 -7.56 1.36 -4.75
CA ALA A 193 -6.51 2.30 -4.41
C ALA A 193 -7.06 3.57 -3.73
N THR A 194 -6.21 4.24 -2.98
CA THR A 194 -6.41 5.57 -2.44
C THR A 194 -5.30 6.47 -2.95
N HIS A 195 -5.67 7.67 -3.39
CA HIS A 195 -4.73 8.74 -3.70
C HIS A 195 -4.97 9.85 -2.68
N VAL A 196 -3.91 10.16 -1.93
CA VAL A 196 -3.92 11.15 -0.86
C VAL A 196 -2.89 12.21 -1.21
N SER A 197 -3.32 13.47 -1.28
CA SER A 197 -2.42 14.55 -1.68
C SER A 197 -2.55 15.79 -0.81
N GLY A 198 -1.79 16.83 -1.16
CA GLY A 198 -1.81 18.12 -0.45
C GLY A 198 -1.35 18.00 1.00
N ASN A 199 -2.18 18.48 1.91
CA ASN A 199 -1.88 18.49 3.35
C ASN A 199 -2.30 17.22 4.08
N LEU A 200 -2.96 16.29 3.38
CA LEU A 200 -3.45 15.02 3.92
C LEU A 200 -2.53 13.83 3.63
N SER A 201 -1.55 13.97 2.75
CA SER A 201 -0.68 12.87 2.32
C SER A 201 0.38 12.46 3.35
N TYR A 202 1.02 13.44 3.97
CA TYR A 202 2.08 13.23 4.96
C TYR A 202 2.15 14.42 5.93
N PRO A 203 2.33 14.18 7.24
CA PRO A 203 2.35 15.25 8.24
C PRO A 203 3.47 16.26 7.96
N GLU A 204 3.11 17.54 7.80
CA GLU A 204 4.06 18.61 7.47
C GLU A 204 5.24 18.70 8.45
N THR A 205 4.94 18.54 9.74
CA THR A 205 5.93 18.56 10.82
C THR A 205 7.00 17.47 10.69
N LEU A 206 6.73 16.39 9.96
CA LEU A 206 7.66 15.27 9.76
C LEU A 206 8.37 15.31 8.40
N ARG A 207 7.93 16.18 7.47
CA ARG A 207 8.45 16.25 6.09
C ARG A 207 9.94 16.62 6.05
N LYS A 208 10.35 17.61 6.85
CA LYS A 208 11.73 18.10 6.88
C LYS A 208 12.69 17.02 7.35
N ASP A 209 12.38 16.38 8.47
CA ASP A 209 13.22 15.34 9.06
C ASP A 209 13.32 14.12 8.13
N TYR A 210 12.19 13.74 7.51
CA TYR A 210 12.17 12.69 6.50
C TYR A 210 13.04 13.03 5.28
N ASN A 211 12.91 14.25 4.72
CA ASN A 211 13.70 14.67 3.57
C ASN A 211 15.19 14.69 3.87
N ASN A 212 15.58 15.25 5.01
CA ASN A 212 16.99 15.26 5.45
C ASN A 212 17.54 13.83 5.54
N SER A 213 16.76 12.91 6.13
CA SER A 213 17.14 11.51 6.25
C SER A 213 17.29 10.84 4.88
N ALA A 214 16.40 11.12 3.93
CA ALA A 214 16.50 10.62 2.56
C ALA A 214 17.69 11.22 1.81
N ASP A 215 17.97 12.52 1.97
CA ASP A 215 19.12 13.22 1.38
C ASP A 215 20.45 12.58 1.84
N GLU A 216 20.59 12.38 3.15
CA GLU A 216 21.78 11.79 3.75
C GLU A 216 22.05 10.39 3.20
N ILE A 217 21.01 9.54 3.14
CA ILE A 217 21.13 8.17 2.63
C ILE A 217 21.43 8.12 1.13
N ILE A 218 20.84 9.02 0.33
CA ILE A 218 21.17 9.15 -1.09
C ILE A 218 22.63 9.56 -1.27
N ALA A 219 23.15 10.46 -0.44
CA ALA A 219 24.55 10.89 -0.51
C ALA A 219 25.52 9.75 -0.19
N LEU A 220 25.17 8.87 0.76
CA LEU A 220 25.98 7.69 1.10
C LEU A 220 26.09 6.68 -0.04
N HIS A 221 25.07 6.58 -0.88
CA HIS A 221 25.00 5.60 -1.97
C HIS A 221 25.32 6.21 -3.33
N ARG A 222 26.21 7.20 -3.45
CA ARG A 222 26.66 7.69 -4.76
C ARG A 222 27.86 6.87 -5.28
N PRO A 223 27.82 6.31 -6.51
CA PRO A 223 26.70 6.33 -7.47
C PRO A 223 25.54 5.43 -7.04
N LEU A 224 24.30 5.86 -7.35
CA LEU A 224 23.07 5.17 -6.93
C LEU A 224 23.08 3.71 -7.42
N PRO A 225 22.64 2.73 -6.59
CA PRO A 225 22.59 1.34 -7.01
C PRO A 225 21.58 1.16 -8.14
N THR A 226 22.04 0.73 -9.31
CA THR A 226 21.15 0.39 -10.42
C THR A 226 20.60 -1.03 -10.24
N PRO A 227 19.28 -1.22 -10.36
CA PRO A 227 18.69 -2.55 -10.28
C PRO A 227 19.19 -3.45 -11.40
N THR A 228 19.38 -4.74 -11.08
CA THR A 228 19.80 -5.77 -12.04
C THR A 228 18.63 -6.37 -12.81
N GLU A 229 17.39 -6.14 -12.36
CA GLU A 229 16.17 -6.69 -12.95
C GLU A 229 15.49 -5.69 -13.88
N SER A 230 14.93 -6.20 -14.99
CA SER A 230 14.27 -5.36 -16.00
C SER A 230 13.00 -4.67 -15.49
N SER A 231 12.30 -5.24 -14.50
CA SER A 231 11.09 -4.66 -13.89
C SER A 231 11.33 -3.34 -13.17
N HIS A 232 12.59 -3.04 -12.84
CA HIS A 232 13.01 -1.79 -12.21
C HIS A 232 13.93 -0.97 -13.13
N ALA A 233 13.98 -1.34 -14.42
CA ALA A 233 14.69 -0.56 -15.42
C ALA A 233 14.05 0.82 -15.55
N ASN A 234 14.89 1.79 -15.88
CA ASN A 234 14.44 3.16 -16.05
C ASN A 234 13.99 3.38 -17.50
N LYS A 235 12.70 3.65 -17.71
CA LYS A 235 12.10 3.91 -19.02
C LYS A 235 12.59 5.21 -19.66
N TYR A 236 12.96 6.21 -18.84
CA TYR A 236 13.34 7.55 -19.31
C TYR A 236 14.71 8.01 -18.79
N PRO A 237 15.80 7.29 -19.09
CA PRO A 237 17.14 7.62 -18.57
C PRO A 237 17.64 9.00 -19.07
N ASP A 238 17.25 9.40 -20.28
CA ASP A 238 17.67 10.68 -20.90
C ASP A 238 17.03 11.92 -20.25
N LEU A 239 15.94 11.75 -19.51
CA LEU A 239 15.26 12.84 -18.79
C LEU A 239 15.86 13.09 -17.41
N ILE A 240 16.99 12.46 -17.10
CA ILE A 240 17.64 12.53 -15.80
C ILE A 240 18.91 13.33 -15.96
N LEU A 241 19.06 14.37 -15.13
CA LEU A 241 20.26 15.19 -15.19
C LEU A 241 21.46 14.35 -14.73
N GLY A 242 22.42 14.10 -15.62
CA GLY A 242 23.43 13.04 -15.48
C GLY A 242 24.25 13.05 -14.17
N VAL A 243 24.41 14.21 -13.52
CA VAL A 243 25.12 14.31 -12.22
C VAL A 243 24.32 13.74 -11.03
N TYR A 244 23.01 13.55 -11.19
CA TYR A 244 22.13 13.02 -10.15
C TYR A 244 21.92 11.50 -10.29
N GLY A 245 21.97 10.98 -11.51
CA GLY A 245 21.78 9.55 -11.80
C GLY A 245 20.40 9.01 -11.41
N SER A 246 20.25 7.69 -11.50
CA SER A 246 19.07 6.97 -11.04
C SER A 246 19.43 5.64 -10.40
N GLY A 247 18.62 5.20 -9.45
CA GLY A 247 18.78 3.89 -8.84
C GLY A 247 17.83 3.68 -7.66
N SER A 248 17.95 2.51 -7.04
CA SER A 248 17.09 2.08 -5.95
C SER A 248 17.94 1.65 -4.75
N ILE A 249 17.60 2.19 -3.58
CA ILE A 249 18.19 1.80 -2.30
C ILE A 249 17.22 0.83 -1.64
N ASP A 250 17.56 -0.45 -1.69
CA ASP A 250 16.71 -1.54 -1.23
C ASP A 250 16.93 -1.83 0.27
N ASN A 251 15.86 -1.66 1.06
CA ASN A 251 15.80 -1.98 2.49
C ASN A 251 14.77 -3.08 2.76
N SER A 252 14.38 -3.83 1.73
CA SER A 252 13.46 -4.95 1.85
C SER A 252 14.10 -6.06 2.65
N LEU A 253 13.28 -6.90 3.28
CA LEU A 253 13.79 -8.08 3.94
C LEU A 253 14.40 -9.03 2.89
N GLY A 254 15.67 -9.39 3.09
CA GLY A 254 16.53 -9.97 2.05
C GLY A 254 16.02 -11.27 1.40
N PHE A 255 15.01 -11.95 1.93
CA PHE A 255 14.40 -13.15 1.32
C PHE A 255 13.47 -12.85 0.12
N MET A 256 13.37 -11.58 -0.30
CA MET A 256 12.34 -11.10 -1.23
C MET A 256 12.81 -10.83 -2.68
N ASN A 257 14.12 -10.92 -2.97
CA ASN A 257 14.57 -10.97 -4.37
C ASN A 257 14.20 -12.35 -4.95
N GLY A 258 13.09 -12.39 -5.68
CA GLY A 258 12.25 -13.56 -5.96
C GLY A 258 12.92 -14.80 -6.55
N HIS A 259 12.13 -15.90 -6.59
CA HIS A 259 12.36 -17.16 -7.33
C HIS A 259 13.08 -18.34 -6.65
N HIS A 260 12.93 -18.60 -5.34
CA HIS A 260 13.58 -19.78 -4.74
C HIS A 260 12.66 -20.70 -3.93
N HIS A 261 12.79 -22.01 -4.20
CA HIS A 261 11.95 -23.08 -3.68
C HIS A 261 12.30 -23.55 -2.24
N ASP A 262 13.41 -23.10 -1.65
CA ASP A 262 13.76 -23.37 -0.24
C ASP A 262 14.00 -22.08 0.57
N PRO A 263 13.01 -21.65 1.37
CA PRO A 263 13.10 -20.47 2.22
C PRO A 263 14.17 -20.56 3.33
N ASN A 264 14.39 -21.73 3.94
CA ASN A 264 15.11 -21.81 5.23
C ASN A 264 16.62 -21.65 5.11
N THR A 265 17.22 -22.35 4.14
CA THR A 265 18.67 -22.38 3.96
C THR A 265 19.21 -21.01 3.50
N HIS A 266 18.39 -20.25 2.78
CA HIS A 266 18.79 -18.98 2.20
C HIS A 266 18.42 -17.76 3.05
N LEU A 267 17.46 -17.86 3.98
CA LEU A 267 17.20 -16.85 5.01
C LEU A 267 18.47 -16.54 5.81
N LYS A 268 19.10 -17.57 6.39
CA LYS A 268 20.33 -17.44 7.20
C LYS A 268 21.52 -16.85 6.42
N LEU A 269 21.70 -17.29 5.16
CA LEU A 269 22.76 -16.79 4.27
C LEU A 269 22.55 -15.32 3.88
N ARG A 270 21.29 -14.87 3.74
CA ARG A 270 20.95 -13.49 3.39
C ARG A 270 20.95 -12.56 4.62
N GLU A 271 20.59 -13.06 5.80
CA GLU A 271 20.79 -12.36 7.08
C GLU A 271 22.27 -12.06 7.34
N ALA A 272 23.17 -13.03 7.11
CA ALA A 272 24.61 -12.81 7.22
C ALA A 272 25.15 -11.78 6.20
N ARG A 273 24.61 -11.77 4.97
CA ARG A 273 24.91 -10.73 3.97
C ARG A 273 24.36 -9.37 4.37
N ARG A 274 23.18 -9.29 4.98
CA ARG A 274 22.59 -8.06 5.53
C ARG A 274 23.45 -7.49 6.65
N GLU A 275 23.89 -8.30 7.61
CA GLU A 275 24.77 -7.83 8.69
C GLU A 275 26.09 -7.25 8.15
N SER A 276 26.61 -7.85 7.07
CA SER A 276 27.78 -7.34 6.35
C SER A 276 27.46 -6.08 5.53
N SER A 277 26.25 -6.00 4.96
CA SER A 277 25.75 -4.86 4.17
C SER A 277 25.40 -3.66 5.01
N GLU A 278 24.85 -3.83 6.22
CA GLU A 278 24.39 -2.74 7.08
C GLU A 278 25.50 -1.75 7.39
N LYS A 279 26.72 -2.27 7.60
CA LYS A 279 27.92 -1.44 7.81
C LYS A 279 28.32 -0.61 6.58
N ILE A 280 27.83 -0.96 5.40
CA ILE A 280 28.16 -0.37 4.10
C ILE A 280 27.00 0.48 3.56
N THR A 281 25.75 0.08 3.82
CA THR A 281 24.53 0.69 3.25
C THR A 281 23.78 1.57 4.25
N GLY A 282 23.99 1.45 5.56
CA GLY A 282 23.27 2.26 6.56
C GLY A 282 21.75 2.06 6.53
N SER A 283 21.27 0.89 6.09
CA SER A 283 19.85 0.58 5.91
C SER A 283 19.04 0.67 7.20
N MET A 284 19.57 0.23 8.35
CA MET A 284 18.91 0.39 9.65
C MET A 284 18.87 1.85 10.09
N SER A 285 19.93 2.61 9.80
CA SER A 285 19.92 4.06 10.06
C SER A 285 18.78 4.73 9.28
N TYR A 286 18.64 4.39 7.99
CA TYR A 286 17.53 4.88 7.18
C TYR A 286 16.17 4.48 7.76
N LEU A 287 15.94 3.18 8.02
CA LEU A 287 14.67 2.68 8.55
C LEU A 287 14.29 3.38 9.86
N ARG A 288 15.25 3.57 10.77
CA ARG A 288 15.04 4.26 12.05
C ARG A 288 14.70 5.73 11.86
N ASN A 289 15.45 6.43 11.01
CA ASN A 289 15.27 7.86 10.77
C ASN A 289 13.99 8.17 9.99
N THR A 290 13.48 7.19 9.25
CA THR A 290 12.23 7.28 8.47
C THR A 290 11.08 6.44 9.02
N LEU A 291 11.19 5.95 10.27
CA LEU A 291 10.16 5.12 10.91
C LEU A 291 8.78 5.81 10.95
N SER A 292 8.77 7.15 10.98
CA SER A 292 7.55 7.95 10.88
C SER A 292 6.73 7.62 9.63
N ALA A 293 7.37 7.29 8.51
CA ALA A 293 6.70 6.96 7.27
C ALA A 293 5.86 5.69 7.40
N ALA A 294 6.48 4.60 7.90
CA ALA A 294 5.78 3.35 8.13
C ALA A 294 4.57 3.51 9.07
N LYS A 295 4.70 4.32 10.13
CA LYS A 295 3.61 4.59 11.09
C LYS A 295 2.43 5.34 10.47
N VAL A 296 2.71 6.34 9.64
CA VAL A 296 1.67 7.05 8.89
C VAL A 296 0.93 6.08 7.98
N ILE A 297 1.65 5.25 7.24
CA ILE A 297 1.05 4.31 6.29
C ILE A 297 0.24 3.23 7.01
N ASP A 298 0.68 2.74 8.17
CA ASP A 298 -0.11 1.83 9.00
C ASP A 298 -1.42 2.48 9.49
N GLY A 299 -1.36 3.75 9.89
CA GLY A 299 -2.54 4.53 10.24
C GLY A 299 -3.52 4.67 9.07
N LEU A 300 -3.03 4.91 7.86
CA LEU A 300 -3.89 5.04 6.68
C LEU A 300 -4.45 3.68 6.22
N ASN A 301 -3.64 2.63 6.29
CA ASN A 301 -4.09 1.27 6.02
C ASN A 301 -5.17 0.83 7.00
N SER A 302 -5.10 1.19 8.28
CA SER A 302 -6.16 0.85 9.23
C SER A 302 -7.48 1.56 8.90
N LEU A 303 -7.44 2.77 8.33
CA LEU A 303 -8.65 3.51 7.91
C LEU A 303 -9.28 2.94 6.64
N PHE A 304 -8.48 2.66 5.62
CA PHE A 304 -9.00 2.35 4.28
C PHE A 304 -8.95 0.86 3.91
N PHE A 305 -8.09 0.09 4.56
CA PHE A 305 -7.83 -1.32 4.26
C PHE A 305 -7.73 -2.12 5.57
N GLY A 306 -8.83 -2.19 6.33
CA GLY A 306 -8.82 -2.73 7.71
C GLY A 306 -8.22 -4.15 7.85
N GLN A 307 -8.33 -5.00 6.83
CA GLN A 307 -7.72 -6.34 6.81
C GLN A 307 -6.19 -6.32 6.74
N ALA A 308 -5.60 -5.24 6.23
CA ALA A 308 -4.16 -5.12 6.04
C ALA A 308 -3.38 -5.18 7.36
N MET A 309 -3.92 -4.58 8.43
CA MET A 309 -3.23 -4.58 9.73
C MET A 309 -3.23 -5.97 10.37
N ALA A 310 -4.35 -6.69 10.32
CA ALA A 310 -4.42 -8.08 10.77
C ALA A 310 -3.44 -8.96 9.96
N ARG A 311 -3.41 -8.77 8.64
CA ARG A 311 -2.50 -9.52 7.77
C ARG A 311 -1.03 -9.23 8.04
N LYS A 312 -0.66 -7.98 8.31
CA LYS A 312 0.72 -7.62 8.71
C LYS A 312 1.11 -8.27 10.02
N GLN A 313 0.19 -8.33 10.99
CA GLN A 313 0.44 -9.02 12.25
C GLN A 313 0.64 -10.51 12.04
N GLU A 314 -0.19 -11.16 11.22
CA GLU A 314 0.00 -12.56 10.85
C GLU A 314 1.38 -12.79 10.23
N VAL A 315 1.78 -11.99 9.24
CA VAL A 315 3.10 -12.05 8.60
C VAL A 315 4.23 -11.92 9.62
N ARG A 316 4.10 -10.98 10.56
CA ARG A 316 5.04 -10.81 11.66
C ARG A 316 5.11 -12.06 12.53
N ASP A 317 3.98 -12.61 12.96
CA ASP A 317 3.89 -13.84 13.76
C ASP A 317 4.48 -15.05 13.03
N TYR A 318 4.32 -15.13 11.70
CA TYR A 318 4.97 -16.16 10.90
C TYR A 318 6.49 -16.01 10.92
N ILE A 319 7.02 -14.79 10.78
CA ILE A 319 8.47 -14.53 10.84
C ILE A 319 9.02 -14.86 12.24
N HIS A 320 8.29 -14.53 13.31
CA HIS A 320 8.65 -14.88 14.69
C HIS A 320 8.89 -16.37 14.91
N LYS A 321 8.06 -17.25 14.31
CA LYS A 321 8.18 -18.71 14.47
C LYS A 321 9.47 -19.29 13.91
N HIS A 322 10.25 -18.51 13.13
CA HIS A 322 11.43 -18.98 12.41
C HIS A 322 12.78 -18.40 12.89
N ASP A 323 12.79 -17.44 13.84
CA ASP A 323 13.91 -16.81 14.62
C ASP A 323 15.37 -16.92 14.07
N ASN A 324 16.13 -15.83 13.84
CA ASN A 324 16.62 -14.84 14.80
C ASN A 324 17.05 -13.55 14.07
N GLY A 325 16.61 -12.37 14.54
CA GLY A 325 17.06 -11.05 14.04
C GLY A 325 16.15 -10.39 12.99
N SER A 326 15.44 -11.18 12.19
CA SER A 326 14.45 -10.67 11.21
C SER A 326 13.26 -9.94 11.87
N LEU A 327 12.91 -10.27 13.12
CA LEU A 327 11.83 -9.57 13.81
C LEU A 327 12.16 -8.11 14.08
N ALA A 328 13.31 -7.83 14.69
CA ALA A 328 13.69 -6.47 15.03
C ALA A 328 13.75 -5.59 13.78
N PHE A 329 14.20 -6.16 12.66
CA PHE A 329 14.19 -5.48 11.37
C PHE A 329 12.77 -5.27 10.82
N LEU A 330 11.92 -6.30 10.87
CA LEU A 330 10.53 -6.20 10.44
C LEU A 330 9.76 -5.16 11.28
N ASP A 331 10.01 -5.12 12.58
CA ASP A 331 9.44 -4.14 13.50
C ASP A 331 9.94 -2.72 13.21
N GLU A 332 11.24 -2.55 12.97
CA GLU A 332 11.83 -1.29 12.50
C GLU A 332 11.29 -0.89 11.12
N ASN A 333 10.89 -1.87 10.30
CA ASN A 333 10.26 -1.68 9.01
C ASN A 333 8.73 -1.58 9.07
N GLY A 334 8.10 -1.49 10.24
CA GLY A 334 6.64 -1.39 10.38
C GLY A 334 5.84 -2.60 9.87
N GLY A 335 6.47 -3.77 9.74
CA GLY A 335 5.80 -4.97 9.24
C GLY A 335 5.79 -5.11 7.72
N TYR A 336 6.38 -4.17 6.98
CA TYR A 336 6.51 -4.29 5.53
C TYR A 336 7.65 -5.25 5.17
N LEU A 337 7.45 -5.99 4.09
CA LEU A 337 8.43 -6.97 3.62
C LEU A 337 9.26 -6.39 2.48
N ILE A 338 8.63 -5.56 1.66
CA ILE A 338 9.27 -4.75 0.63
C ILE A 338 9.36 -3.33 1.18
N ARG A 339 10.56 -2.77 1.22
CA ARG A 339 10.73 -1.33 1.40
C ARG A 339 11.96 -0.83 0.69
N TYR A 340 11.79 0.05 -0.30
CA TYR A 340 12.91 0.62 -1.00
C TYR A 340 12.64 2.07 -1.38
N LEU A 341 13.73 2.83 -1.51
CA LEU A 341 13.72 4.20 -2.01
C LEU A 341 14.23 4.20 -3.44
N ALA A 342 13.34 4.47 -4.40
CA ALA A 342 13.70 4.67 -5.80
C ALA A 342 13.89 6.16 -6.11
N VAL A 343 15.03 6.48 -6.72
CA VAL A 343 15.45 7.85 -7.04
C VAL A 343 15.59 8.00 -8.55
N ASN A 344 14.81 8.91 -9.13
CA ASN A 344 14.69 9.17 -10.57
C ASN A 344 14.39 7.91 -11.41
N VAL A 345 13.81 6.86 -10.82
CA VAL A 345 13.41 5.64 -11.54
C VAL A 345 11.98 5.79 -12.06
N PHE A 346 11.79 5.49 -13.35
CA PHE A 346 10.50 5.46 -14.03
C PHE A 346 10.26 4.03 -14.54
N ASN A 347 9.59 3.21 -13.75
CA ASN A 347 9.32 1.82 -14.10
C ASN A 347 8.40 1.74 -15.32
N GLU A 348 8.65 0.75 -16.18
CA GLU A 348 7.76 0.35 -17.27
C GLU A 348 6.45 -0.25 -16.74
N SER A 349 5.46 -0.46 -17.61
CA SER A 349 4.19 -1.12 -17.29
C SER A 349 4.37 -2.53 -16.73
N HIS A 350 3.85 -2.75 -15.53
CA HIS A 350 3.92 -4.03 -14.83
C HIS A 350 2.78 -4.23 -13.82
N HIS A 351 2.71 -5.48 -13.34
CA HIS A 351 1.96 -5.87 -12.14
C HIS A 351 2.94 -6.36 -11.09
N ASP A 352 2.68 -6.02 -9.83
CA ASP A 352 3.41 -6.59 -8.69
C ASP A 352 2.81 -7.95 -8.33
N ARG A 353 3.05 -8.95 -9.18
CA ARG A 353 2.39 -10.27 -9.14
C ARG A 353 2.64 -11.07 -7.87
N TYR A 354 3.56 -10.62 -7.02
CA TYR A 354 3.92 -11.29 -5.78
C TYR A 354 3.47 -10.53 -4.52
N ASP A 355 2.86 -9.35 -4.70
CA ASP A 355 2.34 -8.55 -3.60
C ASP A 355 1.18 -9.24 -2.90
N CYS A 356 1.00 -9.00 -1.60
CA CYS A 356 -0.13 -9.57 -0.88
C CYS A 356 -1.45 -8.98 -1.37
N HIS A 357 -2.42 -9.86 -1.59
CA HIS A 357 -3.76 -9.45 -2.00
C HIS A 357 -4.55 -8.67 -0.93
N CYS A 358 -4.10 -8.68 0.32
CA CYS A 358 -4.80 -8.07 1.46
C CYS A 358 -4.09 -6.83 2.03
N ILE A 359 -2.86 -6.53 1.60
CA ILE A 359 -2.11 -5.36 2.07
C ILE A 359 -1.74 -4.54 0.83
N PRO A 360 -2.30 -3.34 0.66
CA PRO A 360 -1.95 -2.51 -0.49
C PRO A 360 -0.49 -2.06 -0.39
N SER A 361 0.18 -2.03 -1.54
CA SER A 361 1.47 -1.39 -1.67
C SER A 361 1.29 0.12 -1.61
N THR A 362 2.18 0.80 -0.91
CA THR A 362 2.12 2.24 -0.72
C THR A 362 3.32 2.91 -1.36
N LEU A 363 3.04 3.89 -2.23
CA LEU A 363 4.01 4.75 -2.89
C LEU A 363 3.97 6.12 -2.22
N LEU A 364 5.04 6.50 -1.53
CA LEU A 364 5.22 7.84 -0.96
C LEU A 364 6.15 8.67 -1.85
N TYR A 365 5.58 9.61 -2.59
CA TYR A 365 6.33 10.53 -3.45
C TYR A 365 6.92 11.69 -2.65
N SER A 366 8.20 12.00 -2.87
CA SER A 366 8.90 13.11 -2.22
C SER A 366 10.01 13.68 -3.12
N GLY A 367 10.79 14.63 -2.59
CA GLY A 367 11.89 15.27 -3.31
C GLY A 367 11.43 16.33 -4.32
N GLU A 368 12.20 16.50 -5.39
CA GLU A 368 11.96 17.51 -6.43
C GLU A 368 11.20 16.88 -7.61
N ILE A 369 9.89 17.06 -7.60
CA ILE A 369 9.01 16.60 -8.68
C ILE A 369 8.31 17.84 -9.28
N PRO A 370 8.63 18.25 -10.51
CA PRO A 370 7.98 19.39 -11.13
C PRO A 370 6.47 19.19 -11.28
N LYS A 371 5.70 20.27 -11.16
CA LYS A 371 4.24 20.21 -11.31
C LYS A 371 3.87 19.70 -12.70
N ASN A 372 2.89 18.79 -12.78
CA ASN A 372 2.37 18.23 -14.04
C ASN A 372 3.46 17.61 -14.94
N SER A 373 4.51 17.02 -14.36
CA SER A 373 5.62 16.44 -15.13
C SER A 373 5.57 14.92 -15.23
N CYS A 374 5.02 14.23 -14.24
CA CYS A 374 4.93 12.78 -14.25
C CYS A 374 3.69 12.29 -13.51
N TYR A 375 3.21 11.12 -13.93
CA TYR A 375 1.99 10.51 -13.46
C TYR A 375 2.22 9.01 -13.21
N LEU A 376 1.49 8.46 -12.24
CA LEU A 376 1.28 7.03 -12.14
C LEU A 376 0.07 6.69 -13.01
N GLU A 377 0.31 6.01 -14.12
CA GLU A 377 -0.74 5.58 -15.04
C GLU A 377 -1.21 4.17 -14.66
N LEU A 378 -2.52 4.01 -14.50
CA LEU A 378 -3.18 2.71 -14.44
C LEU A 378 -3.47 2.28 -15.88
N SER A 379 -2.46 1.67 -16.53
CA SER A 379 -2.37 1.45 -17.99
C SER A 379 -3.57 0.69 -18.58
N ASP A 380 -4.17 -0.20 -17.79
CA ASP A 380 -5.35 -0.97 -18.23
C ASP A 380 -6.61 -0.10 -18.35
N TYR A 381 -6.65 1.06 -17.68
CA TYR A 381 -7.84 1.91 -17.55
C TYR A 381 -7.65 3.34 -18.09
N ASP A 382 -6.46 3.67 -18.59
CA ASP A 382 -6.12 5.02 -19.10
C ASP A 382 -6.43 6.12 -18.07
N ILE A 383 -6.12 5.84 -16.79
CA ILE A 383 -6.24 6.78 -15.69
C ILE A 383 -4.85 7.16 -15.21
N ARG A 384 -4.54 8.45 -15.19
CA ARG A 384 -3.27 9.04 -14.77
C ARG A 384 -3.46 9.80 -13.48
N LEU A 385 -2.76 9.34 -12.45
CA LEU A 385 -2.71 9.96 -11.14
C LEU A 385 -1.45 10.82 -11.04
N PRO A 386 -1.54 12.13 -10.78
CA PRO A 386 -0.37 12.99 -10.70
C PRO A 386 0.56 12.56 -9.56
N CYS A 387 1.85 12.41 -9.88
CA CYS A 387 2.90 12.25 -8.90
C CYS A 387 3.41 13.63 -8.52
N GLN A 388 3.15 14.07 -7.29
CA GLN A 388 3.66 15.32 -6.74
C GLN A 388 4.39 15.06 -5.42
N PRO A 389 5.32 15.93 -4.99
CA PRO A 389 5.96 15.77 -3.69
C PRO A 389 4.90 15.73 -2.59
N TRP A 390 5.05 14.80 -1.66
CA TRP A 390 4.06 14.50 -0.63
C TRP A 390 2.73 14.11 -1.26
N THR A 391 2.76 13.15 -2.18
CA THR A 391 1.57 12.41 -2.59
C THR A 391 1.76 10.97 -2.12
N MET A 392 0.72 10.40 -1.52
CA MET A 392 0.69 9.00 -1.15
C MET A 392 -0.34 8.27 -2.00
N ILE A 393 0.06 7.15 -2.59
CA ILE A 393 -0.84 6.27 -3.33
C ILE A 393 -0.76 4.89 -2.67
N GLN A 394 -1.86 4.43 -2.09
CA GLN A 394 -1.96 3.06 -1.57
C GLN A 394 -2.79 2.27 -2.56
N MET A 395 -2.27 1.16 -3.09
CA MET A 395 -2.95 0.41 -4.14
C MET A 395 -2.70 -1.08 -4.07
N MET A 396 -3.69 -1.85 -4.53
CA MET A 396 -3.56 -3.28 -4.82
C MET A 396 -2.75 -3.47 -6.13
N ALA A 397 -1.44 -3.26 -6.06
CA ALA A 397 -0.53 -3.22 -7.21
C ALA A 397 -0.44 -4.56 -7.99
N TRP A 398 -0.78 -5.67 -7.34
CA TRP A 398 -0.95 -6.98 -7.99
C TRP A 398 -2.13 -6.98 -8.99
N ALA A 399 -3.19 -6.21 -8.72
CA ALA A 399 -4.42 -6.17 -9.51
C ALA A 399 -4.42 -5.07 -10.56
N LEU A 400 -3.73 -3.95 -10.29
CA LEU A 400 -3.69 -2.78 -11.15
C LEU A 400 -2.40 -2.76 -11.97
N ASN A 401 -2.51 -2.94 -13.28
CA ASN A 401 -1.39 -2.76 -14.19
C ASN A 401 -1.02 -1.28 -14.19
N HIS A 402 0.23 -0.96 -13.90
CA HIS A 402 0.63 0.42 -13.70
C HIS A 402 2.03 0.72 -14.20
N GLU A 403 2.26 1.99 -14.56
CA GLU A 403 3.57 2.51 -14.93
C GLU A 403 3.75 3.96 -14.50
N VAL A 404 4.99 4.44 -14.48
CA VAL A 404 5.25 5.86 -14.31
C VAL A 404 5.48 6.48 -15.68
N VAL A 405 4.57 7.36 -16.10
CA VAL A 405 4.68 8.12 -17.35
C VAL A 405 5.14 9.55 -17.09
N VAL A 406 5.84 10.12 -18.07
CA VAL A 406 6.21 11.53 -18.10
C VAL A 406 5.25 12.25 -19.05
N ASP A 407 4.84 13.46 -18.68
CA ASP A 407 4.00 14.31 -19.51
C ASP A 407 4.68 14.60 -20.86
N GLU A 408 3.96 14.46 -21.96
CA GLU A 408 4.52 14.66 -23.31
C GLU A 408 5.01 16.10 -23.54
N GLN A 409 4.48 17.08 -22.80
CA GLN A 409 4.88 18.48 -22.89
C GLN A 409 6.05 18.83 -21.96
N TYR A 410 6.49 17.90 -21.11
CA TYR A 410 7.59 18.14 -20.19
C TYR A 410 8.94 18.08 -20.93
N THR A 411 9.63 19.21 -20.98
CA THR A 411 10.95 19.34 -21.64
C THR A 411 12.12 19.47 -20.65
N GLY A 412 11.85 19.33 -19.35
CA GLY A 412 12.84 19.52 -18.30
C GLY A 412 13.62 18.24 -17.97
N TYR A 413 14.42 18.32 -16.89
CA TYR A 413 15.13 17.18 -16.32
C TYR A 413 14.70 16.90 -14.89
N PHE A 414 14.61 15.62 -14.53
CA PHE A 414 14.44 15.19 -13.14
C PHE A 414 15.81 15.14 -12.44
N ARG A 415 15.85 15.73 -11.25
CA ARG A 415 17.06 15.80 -10.42
C ARG A 415 16.96 14.87 -9.23
N ASN A 416 15.81 14.86 -8.57
CA ASN A 416 15.68 14.27 -7.26
C ASN A 416 14.23 13.82 -6.99
N ARG A 417 13.59 13.21 -7.99
CA ARG A 417 12.28 12.56 -7.81
C ARG A 417 12.49 11.33 -6.94
N ARG A 418 11.73 11.22 -5.86
CA ARG A 418 11.80 10.09 -4.94
C ARG A 418 10.46 9.41 -4.85
N VAL A 419 10.49 8.09 -4.79
CA VAL A 419 9.37 7.28 -4.34
C VAL A 419 9.88 6.26 -3.33
N GLU A 420 9.34 6.31 -2.13
CA GLU A 420 9.52 5.23 -1.18
C GLU A 420 8.36 4.26 -1.32
N VAL A 421 8.68 3.01 -1.56
CA VAL A 421 7.72 1.93 -1.78
C VAL A 421 7.65 1.09 -0.52
N PHE A 422 6.44 0.83 -0.04
CA PHE A 422 6.14 -0.05 1.08
C PHE A 422 5.22 -1.15 0.58
N GLY A 423 5.75 -2.36 0.45
CA GLY A 423 5.01 -3.49 -0.10
C GLY A 423 4.96 -4.69 0.85
N SER A 424 4.15 -5.65 0.47
CA SER A 424 3.92 -6.89 1.17
C SER A 424 4.14 -8.07 0.22
N TYR A 425 4.14 -9.30 0.71
CA TYR A 425 4.41 -10.48 -0.12
C TYR A 425 3.42 -11.58 0.20
N GLU A 426 2.64 -12.02 -0.80
CA GLU A 426 1.62 -13.03 -0.59
C GLU A 426 2.22 -14.40 -0.31
N SER A 427 3.37 -14.68 -0.91
CA SER A 427 3.91 -16.04 -0.95
C SER A 427 4.39 -16.55 0.42
N LEU A 428 4.60 -15.68 1.41
CA LEU A 428 5.08 -16.11 2.72
C LEU A 428 4.07 -17.06 3.39
N PRO A 429 2.82 -16.65 3.70
CA PRO A 429 1.82 -17.58 4.26
C PRO A 429 1.57 -18.81 3.39
N THR A 430 1.47 -18.66 2.06
CA THR A 430 1.22 -19.79 1.13
C THR A 430 2.37 -20.80 1.07
N ASN A 431 3.62 -20.35 1.23
CA ASN A 431 4.79 -21.25 1.27
C ASN A 431 4.96 -21.94 2.63
N TYR A 432 4.50 -21.31 3.72
CA TYR A 432 4.56 -21.88 5.06
C TYR A 432 3.38 -22.81 5.39
N SER A 433 2.15 -22.52 4.94
CA SER A 433 1.00 -23.41 5.10
C SER A 433 1.24 -24.77 4.42
N LYS A 434 1.84 -24.76 3.22
CA LYS A 434 2.26 -25.98 2.50
C LYS A 434 3.31 -26.84 3.24
N ARG A 435 4.06 -26.27 4.19
CA ARG A 435 5.01 -27.03 5.02
C ARG A 435 4.36 -27.66 6.25
N GLY A 436 3.28 -27.06 6.76
CA GLY A 436 2.42 -27.69 7.77
C GLY A 436 1.66 -28.88 7.19
N GLU A 437 1.08 -28.71 6.00
CA GLU A 437 0.33 -29.74 5.30
C GLU A 437 1.19 -30.90 4.77
N LYS A 438 2.47 -30.68 4.45
CA LYS A 438 3.40 -31.77 4.09
C LYS A 438 3.75 -32.70 5.24
N ARG A 439 3.35 -32.39 6.48
CA ARG A 439 3.43 -33.34 7.61
C ARG A 439 2.11 -34.06 7.88
N GLU A 440 0.99 -33.66 7.28
CA GLU A 440 -0.34 -34.21 7.61
C GLU A 440 -1.23 -34.63 6.42
N LEU A 441 -0.82 -34.42 5.17
CA LEU A 441 -1.58 -34.89 4.00
C LEU A 441 -1.01 -36.20 3.42
N GLU A 442 -1.08 -37.27 4.21
CA GLU A 442 -1.63 -38.52 3.70
C GLU A 442 -3.15 -38.44 3.92
N SER A 443 -3.90 -38.36 2.82
CA SER A 443 -5.37 -38.37 2.73
C SER A 443 -6.12 -37.14 3.27
N THR A 444 -6.54 -36.25 2.37
CA THR A 444 -7.95 -35.87 2.17
C THR A 444 -8.06 -34.83 1.05
N ASP A 445 -8.78 -35.19 -0.01
CA ASP A 445 -9.12 -34.29 -1.13
C ASP A 445 -10.13 -33.23 -0.64
N PHE A 446 -9.75 -31.96 -0.67
CA PHE A 446 -10.68 -30.84 -0.50
C PHE A 446 -10.87 -30.10 -1.83
N VAL A 447 -12.12 -30.08 -2.29
CA VAL A 447 -12.60 -29.30 -3.44
C VAL A 447 -13.09 -27.94 -2.93
N ILE A 448 -12.46 -26.85 -3.38
CA ILE A 448 -12.95 -25.49 -3.13
C ILE A 448 -13.83 -25.07 -4.33
N LYS A 449 -15.12 -24.80 -4.07
CA LYS A 449 -16.04 -24.19 -5.05
C LYS A 449 -16.14 -22.68 -4.81
N VAL A 450 -15.88 -21.88 -5.84
CA VAL A 450 -16.19 -20.44 -5.87
C VAL A 450 -17.10 -20.19 -7.07
N GLY A 451 -18.28 -19.59 -6.84
CA GLY A 451 -19.12 -19.05 -7.91
C GLY A 451 -19.90 -20.04 -8.79
N GLY A 452 -20.27 -21.22 -8.29
CA GLY A 452 -21.22 -22.10 -8.99
C GLY A 452 -20.72 -22.73 -10.31
N GLN A 453 -19.45 -22.55 -10.69
CA GLN A 453 -18.81 -23.29 -11.78
C GLN A 453 -17.58 -24.04 -11.27
N GLU A 454 -17.48 -25.30 -11.66
CA GLU A 454 -16.35 -26.17 -11.34
C GLU A 454 -15.13 -25.77 -12.18
N CYS A 455 -14.17 -25.09 -11.56
CA CYS A 455 -12.82 -24.97 -12.12
C CYS A 455 -12.05 -26.24 -11.76
N LEU A 456 -11.80 -27.10 -12.74
CA LEU A 456 -10.92 -28.25 -12.57
C LEU A 456 -9.50 -27.78 -12.16
N PRO A 457 -8.83 -28.49 -11.25
CA PRO A 457 -7.46 -28.17 -10.90
C PRO A 457 -6.55 -28.33 -12.12
N TYR A 458 -5.61 -27.39 -12.28
CA TYR A 458 -4.49 -27.52 -13.20
C TYR A 458 -3.72 -28.79 -12.83
N SER A 459 -4.00 -29.89 -13.54
CA SER A 459 -3.24 -31.13 -13.36
C SER A 459 -1.84 -30.92 -13.94
N SER A 460 -0.82 -31.25 -13.15
CA SER A 460 0.59 -31.38 -13.54
C SER A 460 0.84 -32.60 -14.45
N ALA A 461 -0.17 -33.08 -15.16
CA ALA A 461 -0.09 -34.23 -16.03
C ALA A 461 0.37 -33.82 -17.44
N ASN A 462 1.64 -33.47 -17.58
CA ASN A 462 2.36 -33.62 -18.85
C ASN A 462 3.88 -33.78 -18.65
N MET A 463 4.30 -34.54 -17.64
CA MET A 463 5.56 -35.30 -17.74
C MET A 463 5.25 -36.63 -18.41
N LYS A 464 5.24 -36.65 -19.75
CA LYS A 464 5.32 -37.92 -20.49
C LYS A 464 6.66 -38.56 -20.20
N THR A 465 6.60 -39.63 -19.42
CA THR A 465 7.53 -40.74 -19.36
C THR A 465 8.04 -41.11 -20.75
N ARG A 466 9.32 -40.80 -21.05
CA ARG A 466 10.08 -41.49 -22.09
C ARG A 466 10.84 -42.62 -21.42
N GLN A 467 10.18 -43.78 -21.32
CA GLN A 467 10.84 -45.04 -20.99
C GLN A 467 11.85 -45.38 -22.08
N HIS A 468 13.09 -45.63 -21.67
CA HIS A 468 14.09 -46.32 -22.48
C HIS A 468 13.55 -47.69 -22.91
N ARG A 469 13.35 -47.88 -24.22
CA ARG A 469 13.30 -49.21 -24.81
C ARG A 469 14.73 -49.68 -25.04
N LYS A 470 15.10 -50.76 -24.36
CA LYS A 470 16.23 -51.63 -24.72
C LYS A 470 16.08 -52.08 -26.18
N LYS A 471 17.12 -51.86 -26.98
CA LYS A 471 17.80 -52.89 -27.77
C LYS A 471 19.27 -52.55 -27.82
#